data_AF-A0A7C4PXT5-F1
#
_entry.id   AF-A0A7C4PXT5-F1
#
_cell.length_a   1.000
_cell.length_b   1.000
_cell.length_c   1.000
_cell.angle_alpha   90.00
_cell.angle_beta   90.00
_cell.angle_gamma   90.00
#
_symmetry.space_group_name_H-M   'P 1'
#
loop_
_entity.id
_entity.type
_entity.pdbx_description
1 polymer ?
#
loop_
_entity_poly.entity_id
_entity_poly.type
_entity_poly.pdbx_seq_one_letter_code
_entity_poly.pdbx_strand_id
1 'polypeptide(L)'
;MKNQELYINNNTNEAQIKILLIFLYLLILISVFSFVFAHSEDLELNQEIQKGEEIVERFYQGKVKCQDLTDEDFHSVGEYVMEQMVGGSDHLKMNEMIEQMHGKEGENLMHINMGKRFLGCDGSQKGFWGMMPMMIGGMPMMGYWGFWNWRGWDFLAPIISIISFLWLLVILSFPILVLILLILGIIYLIKKLKLEIKKE
;
A
#
# COMPACT_ATOMS: atom_id res chain seq x y z
N MET A 1 46.01 28.41 31.97
CA MET A 1 45.96 27.17 31.16
C MET A 1 44.61 26.46 31.30
N LYS A 2 44.12 26.13 32.51
CA LYS A 2 42.77 25.56 32.72
C LYS A 2 41.61 26.25 31.98
N ASN A 3 41.52 27.58 32.02
CA ASN A 3 40.42 28.31 31.38
C ASN A 3 40.39 28.21 29.83
N GLN A 4 41.54 27.90 29.21
CA GLN A 4 41.67 27.82 27.75
C GLN A 4 41.29 26.43 27.24
N GLU A 5 41.60 25.37 28.00
CA GLU A 5 41.16 24.00 27.72
C GLU A 5 39.63 23.85 27.90
N LEU A 6 39.05 24.46 28.94
CA LEU A 6 37.59 24.48 29.18
C LEU A 6 36.82 25.17 28.04
N TYR A 7 37.37 26.26 27.49
CA TYR A 7 36.76 26.99 26.38
C TYR A 7 36.79 26.21 25.07
N ILE A 8 37.89 25.53 24.78
CA ILE A 8 38.03 24.67 23.59
C ILE A 8 37.07 23.48 23.69
N ASN A 9 37.02 22.81 24.85
CA ASN A 9 36.22 21.60 25.05
C ASN A 9 34.70 21.87 24.93
N ASN A 10 34.21 23.00 25.46
CA ASN A 10 32.80 23.41 25.31
C ASN A 10 32.42 23.68 23.85
N ASN A 11 33.32 24.29 23.07
CA ASN A 11 33.05 24.64 21.68
C ASN A 11 32.99 23.39 20.77
N THR A 12 33.84 22.39 21.04
CA THR A 12 33.74 21.07 20.38
C THR A 12 32.45 20.35 20.74
N ASN A 13 32.02 20.37 22.00
CA ASN A 13 30.79 19.70 22.43
C ASN A 13 29.53 20.33 21.79
N GLU A 14 29.49 21.66 21.65
CA GLU A 14 28.37 22.35 21.00
C GLU A 14 28.29 22.01 19.49
N ALA A 15 29.44 21.94 18.82
CA ALA A 15 29.51 21.55 17.40
C ALA A 15 29.08 20.09 17.20
N GLN A 16 29.51 19.17 18.07
CA GLN A 16 29.14 17.76 18.02
C GLN A 16 27.62 17.55 18.23
N ILE A 17 27.01 18.30 19.16
CA ILE A 17 25.56 18.26 19.40
C ILE A 17 24.79 18.77 18.17
N LYS A 18 25.23 19.87 17.55
CA LYS A 18 24.58 20.41 16.34
C LYS A 18 24.66 19.43 15.17
N ILE A 19 25.82 18.80 14.96
CA ILE A 19 26.01 17.78 13.91
C ILE A 19 25.10 16.57 14.14
N LEU A 20 24.99 16.09 15.39
CA LEU A 20 24.12 14.98 15.76
C LEU A 20 22.63 15.30 15.49
N LEU A 21 22.18 16.51 15.84
CA LEU A 21 20.79 16.95 15.61
C LEU A 21 20.46 17.06 14.12
N ILE A 22 21.41 17.57 13.30
CA ILE A 22 21.25 17.63 11.85
C ILE A 22 21.15 16.22 11.25
N PHE A 23 22.01 15.30 11.71
CA PHE A 23 22.00 13.92 11.24
C PHE A 23 20.69 13.20 11.61
N LEU A 24 20.19 13.43 12.82
CA LEU A 24 18.90 12.89 13.27
C LEU A 24 17.73 13.45 12.45
N TYR A 25 17.73 14.75 12.18
CA TYR A 25 16.73 15.41 11.35
C TYR A 25 16.72 14.89 9.91
N LEU A 26 17.90 14.67 9.33
CA LEU A 26 18.05 14.05 8.00
C LEU A 26 17.53 12.61 7.99
N LEU A 27 17.80 11.82 9.03
CA LEU A 27 17.32 10.45 9.15
C LEU A 27 15.78 10.38 9.19
N ILE A 28 15.16 11.31 9.93
CA ILE A 28 13.69 11.44 10.00
C ILE A 28 13.12 11.88 8.64
N LEU A 29 13.74 12.85 7.97
CA LEU A 29 13.33 13.27 6.63
C LEU A 29 13.36 12.12 5.63
N ILE A 30 14.44 11.33 5.64
CA ILE A 30 14.59 10.17 4.76
C ILE A 30 13.53 9.10 5.05
N SER A 31 13.24 8.80 6.33
CA SER A 31 12.23 7.79 6.66
C SER A 31 10.82 8.21 6.25
N VAL A 32 10.48 9.49 6.42
CA VAL A 32 9.18 10.04 5.99
C VAL A 32 9.05 10.01 4.48
N PHE A 33 10.13 10.31 3.75
CA PHE A 33 10.12 10.30 2.29
C PHE A 33 9.87 8.89 1.73
N SER A 34 10.52 7.86 2.26
CA SER A 34 10.30 6.48 1.81
C SER A 34 8.87 5.97 2.04
N PHE A 35 8.19 6.44 3.09
CA PHE A 35 6.82 6.02 3.40
C PHE A 35 5.79 6.62 2.43
N VAL A 36 6.08 7.77 1.82
CA VAL A 36 5.17 8.44 0.87
C VAL A 36 5.17 7.76 -0.50
N PHE A 37 6.33 7.25 -0.97
CA PHE A 37 6.42 6.65 -2.31
C PHE A 37 5.68 5.31 -2.42
N ALA A 38 5.81 4.43 -1.44
CA ALA A 38 5.16 3.12 -1.46
C ALA A 38 3.62 3.21 -1.53
N HIS A 39 3.02 4.29 -1.01
CA HIS A 39 1.56 4.44 -0.97
C HIS A 39 0.97 5.04 -2.26
N SER A 40 1.81 5.56 -3.16
CA SER A 40 1.34 6.23 -4.38
C SER A 40 0.91 5.24 -5.47
N GLU A 41 1.65 4.15 -5.66
CA GLU A 41 1.30 3.08 -6.62
C GLU A 41 0.05 2.30 -6.17
N ASP A 42 -0.04 2.01 -4.87
CA ASP A 42 -1.25 1.42 -4.26
C ASP A 42 -2.50 2.27 -4.53
N LEU A 43 -2.38 3.60 -4.46
CA LEU A 43 -3.51 4.50 -4.63
C LEU A 43 -4.00 4.54 -6.08
N GLU A 44 -3.08 4.61 -7.04
CA GLU A 44 -3.41 4.63 -8.47
C GLU A 44 -4.07 3.31 -8.90
N LEU A 45 -3.49 2.18 -8.48
CA LEU A 45 -4.07 0.86 -8.75
C LEU A 45 -5.49 0.72 -8.18
N ASN A 46 -5.70 1.16 -6.94
CA ASN A 46 -7.03 1.11 -6.31
C ASN A 46 -8.07 1.98 -7.05
N GLN A 47 -7.66 3.10 -7.64
CA GLN A 47 -8.56 3.94 -8.45
C GLN A 47 -8.95 3.23 -9.75
N GLU A 48 -8.00 2.58 -10.42
CA GLU A 48 -8.25 1.80 -11.64
C GLU A 48 -9.18 0.60 -11.35
N ILE A 49 -8.96 -0.12 -10.26
CA ILE A 49 -9.83 -1.22 -9.81
C ILE A 49 -11.26 -0.74 -9.57
N GLN A 50 -11.45 0.37 -8.85
CA GLN A 50 -12.78 0.94 -8.60
C GLN A 50 -13.49 1.38 -9.88
N LYS A 51 -12.75 2.00 -10.80
CA LYS A 51 -13.28 2.38 -12.11
C LYS A 51 -13.72 1.13 -12.89
N GLY A 52 -12.94 0.06 -12.87
CA GLY A 52 -13.27 -1.23 -13.46
C GLY A 52 -14.54 -1.83 -12.89
N GLU A 53 -14.68 -1.83 -11.55
CA GLU A 53 -15.89 -2.30 -10.85
C GLU A 53 -17.14 -1.53 -11.31
N GLU A 54 -17.09 -0.19 -11.34
CA GLU A 54 -18.23 0.63 -11.78
C GLU A 54 -18.62 0.33 -13.24
N ILE A 55 -17.63 0.16 -14.13
CA ILE A 55 -17.88 -0.19 -15.54
C ILE A 55 -18.58 -1.54 -15.62
N VAL A 56 -18.11 -2.55 -14.88
CA VAL A 56 -18.69 -3.88 -14.83
C VAL A 56 -20.15 -3.82 -14.35
N GLU A 57 -20.43 -3.08 -13.28
CA GLU A 57 -21.79 -2.91 -12.77
C GLU A 57 -22.71 -2.25 -13.81
N ARG A 58 -22.27 -1.15 -14.43
CA ARG A 58 -23.06 -0.45 -15.45
C ARG A 58 -23.28 -1.34 -16.67
N PHE A 59 -22.31 -2.17 -17.06
CA PHE A 59 -22.42 -3.09 -18.18
C PHE A 59 -23.49 -4.15 -17.93
N TYR A 60 -23.47 -4.80 -16.75
CA TYR A 60 -24.47 -5.81 -16.40
C TYR A 60 -25.87 -5.21 -16.11
N GLN A 61 -25.94 -3.94 -15.75
CA GLN A 61 -27.21 -3.18 -15.70
C GLN A 61 -27.71 -2.75 -17.10
N GLY A 62 -26.95 -3.00 -18.16
CA GLY A 62 -27.29 -2.63 -19.53
C GLY A 62 -27.17 -1.14 -19.84
N LYS A 63 -26.48 -0.37 -18.98
CA LYS A 63 -26.27 1.09 -19.14
C LYS A 63 -25.15 1.43 -20.12
N VAL A 64 -24.18 0.53 -20.28
CA VAL A 64 -23.08 0.65 -21.25
C VAL A 64 -22.92 -0.67 -22.00
N LYS A 65 -22.43 -0.61 -23.24
CA LYS A 65 -22.18 -1.77 -24.11
C LYS A 65 -20.73 -1.76 -24.58
N CYS A 66 -20.27 -2.87 -25.16
CA CYS A 66 -18.92 -2.98 -25.69
C CYS A 66 -18.48 -1.86 -26.64
N GLN A 67 -19.43 -1.29 -27.40
CA GLN A 67 -19.18 -0.20 -28.35
C GLN A 67 -18.98 1.15 -27.67
N ASP A 68 -19.42 1.28 -26.42
CA ASP A 68 -19.31 2.48 -25.61
C ASP A 68 -18.04 2.49 -24.75
N LEU A 69 -17.26 1.40 -24.75
CA LEU A 69 -16.08 1.21 -23.93
C LEU A 69 -14.80 1.39 -24.75
N THR A 70 -13.84 2.11 -24.17
CA THR A 70 -12.51 2.32 -24.73
C THR A 70 -11.51 1.26 -24.26
N ASP A 71 -10.33 1.21 -24.88
CA ASP A 71 -9.25 0.34 -24.39
C ASP A 71 -8.84 0.69 -22.95
N GLU A 72 -8.85 1.97 -22.57
CA GLU A 72 -8.61 2.40 -21.18
C GLU A 72 -9.70 1.89 -20.23
N ASP A 73 -10.96 1.82 -20.66
CA ASP A 73 -12.04 1.23 -19.85
C ASP A 73 -11.85 -0.28 -19.71
N PHE A 74 -11.45 -0.97 -20.79
CA PHE A 74 -11.14 -2.40 -20.75
C PHE A 74 -9.91 -2.70 -19.89
N HIS A 75 -8.94 -1.80 -19.86
CA HIS A 75 -7.78 -1.86 -18.97
C HIS A 75 -8.25 -1.85 -17.51
N SER A 76 -9.01 -0.82 -17.09
CA SER A 76 -9.56 -0.73 -15.73
C SER A 76 -10.40 -1.95 -15.35
N VAL A 77 -11.18 -2.50 -16.28
CA VAL A 77 -11.92 -3.76 -16.05
C VAL A 77 -10.97 -4.95 -15.90
N GLY A 78 -9.87 -5.00 -16.66
CA GLY A 78 -8.81 -6.00 -16.50
C GLY A 78 -8.18 -5.97 -15.11
N GLU A 79 -7.83 -4.78 -14.62
CA GLU A 79 -7.32 -4.54 -13.25
C GLU A 79 -8.30 -5.06 -12.19
N TYR A 80 -9.59 -4.71 -12.32
CA TYR A 80 -10.63 -5.23 -11.42
C TYR A 80 -10.70 -6.77 -11.45
N VAL A 81 -10.66 -7.36 -12.64
CA VAL A 81 -10.73 -8.83 -12.79
C VAL A 81 -9.48 -9.49 -12.19
N MET A 82 -8.29 -8.91 -12.40
CA MET A 82 -7.06 -9.40 -11.80
C MET A 82 -7.11 -9.29 -10.28
N GLU A 83 -7.61 -8.19 -9.73
CA GLU A 83 -7.83 -8.02 -8.30
C GLU A 83 -8.75 -9.10 -7.73
N GLN A 84 -9.84 -9.45 -8.43
CA GLN A 84 -10.72 -10.56 -8.01
C GLN A 84 -10.03 -11.93 -8.07
N MET A 85 -8.98 -12.09 -8.87
CA MET A 85 -8.24 -13.36 -9.03
C MET A 85 -7.11 -13.53 -8.02
N VAL A 86 -6.29 -12.50 -7.81
CA VAL A 86 -5.07 -12.58 -6.98
C VAL A 86 -5.15 -11.73 -5.72
N GLY A 87 -5.71 -10.52 -5.81
CA GLY A 87 -5.98 -9.61 -4.69
C GLY A 87 -4.76 -8.98 -4.02
N GLY A 88 -4.93 -7.76 -3.54
CA GLY A 88 -4.00 -7.07 -2.64
C GLY A 88 -2.56 -6.98 -3.17
N SER A 89 -1.57 -7.24 -2.31
CA SER A 89 -0.15 -7.05 -2.67
C SER A 89 0.36 -7.98 -3.78
N ASP A 90 -0.38 -9.05 -4.09
CA ASP A 90 0.02 -9.99 -5.14
C ASP A 90 -0.38 -9.50 -6.53
N HIS A 91 -1.38 -8.61 -6.63
CA HIS A 91 -1.72 -7.90 -7.85
C HIS A 91 -0.54 -7.01 -8.30
N LEU A 92 -0.04 -6.13 -7.41
CA LEU A 92 1.10 -5.26 -7.72
C LEU A 92 2.36 -6.04 -8.16
N LYS A 93 2.68 -7.13 -7.45
CA LYS A 93 3.82 -7.98 -7.85
C LYS A 93 3.61 -8.62 -9.21
N MET A 94 2.36 -8.96 -9.54
CA MET A 94 2.03 -9.52 -10.84
C MET A 94 2.24 -8.47 -11.94
N ASN A 95 1.79 -7.24 -11.73
CA ASN A 95 2.00 -6.14 -12.68
C ASN A 95 3.50 -5.91 -12.86
N GLU A 96 4.27 -5.80 -11.78
CA GLU A 96 5.74 -5.66 -11.84
C GLU A 96 6.40 -6.82 -12.61
N MET A 97 5.99 -8.06 -12.35
CA MET A 97 6.52 -9.23 -13.04
C MET A 97 6.20 -9.20 -14.54
N ILE A 98 4.97 -8.83 -14.91
CA ILE A 98 4.56 -8.75 -16.32
C ILE A 98 5.32 -7.61 -17.01
N GLU A 99 5.44 -6.45 -16.37
CA GLU A 99 6.23 -5.32 -16.87
C GLU A 99 7.70 -5.70 -17.07
N GLN A 100 8.31 -6.45 -16.15
CA GLN A 100 9.69 -6.91 -16.28
C GLN A 100 9.87 -7.87 -17.48
N MET A 101 8.89 -8.72 -17.75
CA MET A 101 8.96 -9.73 -18.82
C MET A 101 8.53 -9.23 -20.19
N HIS A 102 7.50 -8.38 -20.24
CA HIS A 102 6.81 -7.98 -21.47
C HIS A 102 6.76 -6.45 -21.66
N GLY A 103 7.31 -5.68 -20.72
CA GLY A 103 7.22 -4.23 -20.71
C GLY A 103 5.84 -3.73 -20.31
N LYS A 104 5.76 -2.42 -20.03
CA LYS A 104 4.51 -1.73 -19.67
C LYS A 104 3.40 -1.90 -20.72
N GLU A 105 3.77 -1.92 -22.00
CA GLU A 105 2.79 -2.16 -23.08
C GLU A 105 2.22 -3.59 -23.04
N GLY A 106 3.03 -4.58 -22.65
CA GLY A 106 2.58 -5.96 -22.54
C GLY A 106 1.61 -6.18 -21.38
N GLU A 107 1.86 -5.49 -20.26
CA GLU A 107 0.97 -5.46 -19.10
C GLU A 107 -0.37 -4.77 -19.45
N ASN A 108 -0.33 -3.58 -20.04
CA ASN A 108 -1.53 -2.87 -20.53
C ASN A 108 -2.38 -3.75 -21.46
N LEU A 109 -1.75 -4.36 -22.48
CA LEU A 109 -2.45 -5.22 -23.43
C LEU A 109 -3.03 -6.47 -22.77
N MET A 110 -2.39 -7.00 -21.73
CA MET A 110 -2.90 -8.12 -20.97
C MET A 110 -4.20 -7.74 -20.25
N HIS A 111 -4.22 -6.61 -19.54
CA HIS A 111 -5.42 -6.12 -18.85
C HIS A 111 -6.54 -5.77 -19.82
N ILE A 112 -6.27 -5.08 -20.93
CA ILE A 112 -7.27 -4.79 -21.96
C ILE A 112 -7.91 -6.08 -22.49
N ASN A 113 -7.10 -7.08 -22.83
CA ASN A 113 -7.60 -8.35 -23.35
C ASN A 113 -8.37 -9.13 -22.27
N MET A 114 -7.92 -9.08 -21.02
CA MET A 114 -8.62 -9.66 -19.89
C MET A 114 -10.00 -9.01 -19.71
N GLY A 115 -10.09 -7.68 -19.72
CA GLY A 115 -11.35 -6.95 -19.59
C GLY A 115 -12.31 -7.18 -20.76
N LYS A 116 -11.82 -7.16 -22.00
CA LYS A 116 -12.62 -7.51 -23.19
C LYS A 116 -13.19 -8.92 -23.10
N ARG A 117 -12.39 -9.90 -22.69
CA ARG A 117 -12.85 -11.28 -22.47
C ARG A 117 -13.84 -11.39 -21.33
N PHE A 118 -13.62 -10.68 -20.23
CA PHE A 118 -14.54 -10.73 -19.10
C PHE A 118 -15.94 -10.24 -19.47
N LEU A 119 -16.03 -9.13 -20.21
CA LEU A 119 -17.29 -8.55 -20.67
C LEU A 119 -17.86 -9.22 -21.94
N GLY A 120 -17.11 -10.12 -22.58
CA GLY A 120 -17.51 -10.77 -23.83
C GLY A 120 -17.47 -9.83 -25.04
N CYS A 121 -16.62 -8.81 -24.99
CA CYS A 121 -16.46 -7.78 -26.03
C CYS A 121 -15.39 -8.10 -27.08
N ASP A 122 -14.66 -9.21 -26.96
CA ASP A 122 -13.61 -9.60 -27.92
C ASP A 122 -14.13 -10.36 -29.17
N GLY A 123 -15.45 -10.47 -29.32
CA GLY A 123 -16.07 -11.20 -30.43
C GLY A 123 -15.93 -12.72 -30.34
N SER A 124 -15.23 -13.25 -29.32
CA SER A 124 -15.39 -14.64 -28.95
C SER A 124 -16.75 -14.76 -28.27
N GLN A 125 -17.64 -15.63 -28.77
CA GLN A 125 -18.95 -15.90 -28.16
C GLN A 125 -18.84 -16.58 -26.78
N LYS A 126 -17.68 -16.49 -26.17
CA LYS A 126 -17.32 -17.04 -24.88
C LYS A 126 -16.50 -15.97 -24.18
N GLY A 127 -17.18 -14.94 -23.67
CA GLY A 127 -16.62 -14.18 -22.56
C GLY A 127 -16.15 -15.15 -21.45
N PHE A 128 -15.41 -14.72 -20.44
CA PHE A 128 -14.89 -15.60 -19.39
C PHE A 128 -15.93 -16.60 -18.82
N TRP A 129 -17.22 -16.25 -18.85
CA TRP A 129 -18.37 -17.11 -18.56
C TRP A 129 -18.67 -18.24 -19.57
N GLY A 130 -18.35 -18.09 -20.85
CA GLY A 130 -18.53 -19.11 -21.90
C GLY A 130 -17.36 -20.08 -22.06
N MET A 131 -16.24 -19.87 -21.35
CA MET A 131 -15.14 -20.85 -21.20
C MET A 131 -15.31 -21.74 -19.95
N MET A 132 -16.48 -21.68 -19.30
CA MET A 132 -16.93 -22.65 -18.31
C MET A 132 -17.91 -23.75 -18.84
N PRO A 133 -17.77 -24.36 -20.04
CA PRO A 133 -18.61 -25.48 -20.43
C PRO A 133 -17.89 -26.82 -20.19
N MET A 134 -17.46 -27.13 -18.96
CA MET A 134 -17.00 -28.49 -18.57
C MET A 134 -17.25 -28.83 -17.08
N MET A 135 -18.21 -28.18 -16.41
CA MET A 135 -18.69 -28.57 -15.08
C MET A 135 -20.23 -28.65 -15.01
N ILE A 136 -20.89 -28.99 -16.13
CA ILE A 136 -22.25 -29.54 -16.12
C ILE A 136 -22.11 -31.03 -15.80
N GLY A 137 -22.07 -31.32 -14.50
CA GLY A 137 -21.84 -32.66 -13.98
C GLY A 137 -22.11 -32.76 -12.49
N GLY A 138 -23.23 -32.17 -12.05
CA GLY A 138 -23.80 -32.44 -10.72
C GLY A 138 -23.13 -31.72 -9.56
N MET A 139 -23.39 -30.42 -9.43
CA MET A 139 -23.43 -29.68 -8.16
C MET A 139 -23.98 -28.28 -8.45
N PRO A 140 -24.90 -27.73 -7.64
CA PRO A 140 -25.38 -26.38 -7.88
C PRO A 140 -24.18 -25.44 -7.69
N MET A 141 -23.73 -24.85 -8.79
CA MET A 141 -22.77 -23.76 -8.80
C MET A 141 -23.40 -22.57 -8.08
N MET A 142 -23.30 -22.61 -6.75
CA MET A 142 -23.28 -21.44 -5.89
C MET A 142 -22.14 -20.59 -6.42
N GLY A 143 -22.51 -19.61 -7.23
CA GLY A 143 -21.58 -18.64 -7.76
C GLY A 143 -20.77 -18.05 -6.63
N TYR A 144 -19.49 -17.85 -6.88
CA TYR A 144 -18.57 -17.08 -6.05
C TYR A 144 -18.98 -15.58 -5.96
N TRP A 145 -20.21 -15.25 -6.35
CA TRP A 145 -20.98 -14.04 -6.02
C TRP A 145 -21.78 -14.19 -4.71
N GLY A 146 -21.72 -15.36 -4.06
CA GLY A 146 -22.41 -15.68 -2.80
C GLY A 146 -21.50 -15.91 -1.60
N PHE A 147 -20.17 -15.82 -1.76
CA PHE A 147 -19.22 -16.04 -0.64
C PHE A 147 -18.86 -14.74 0.10
N TRP A 148 -18.97 -13.59 -0.58
CA TRP A 148 -18.74 -12.25 -0.01
C TRP A 148 -20.03 -11.54 0.41
N ASN A 149 -21.20 -12.14 0.17
CA ASN A 149 -22.48 -11.61 0.65
C ASN A 149 -22.71 -11.99 2.14
N TRP A 150 -22.23 -11.10 3.01
CA TRP A 150 -23.02 -10.51 4.10
C TRP A 150 -23.60 -11.36 5.25
N ARG A 151 -23.13 -12.60 5.49
CA ARG A 151 -23.53 -13.35 6.72
C ARG A 151 -22.43 -14.12 7.44
N GLY A 152 -21.28 -14.36 6.80
CA GLY A 152 -20.17 -15.11 7.41
C GLY A 152 -19.11 -14.23 8.08
N TRP A 153 -18.88 -13.03 7.54
CA TRP A 153 -17.84 -12.10 8.02
C TRP A 153 -18.35 -11.07 9.02
N ASP A 154 -19.66 -10.82 9.12
CA ASP A 154 -20.23 -9.92 10.14
C ASP A 154 -19.99 -10.41 11.58
N PHE A 155 -19.82 -11.72 11.76
CA PHE A 155 -19.40 -12.31 13.03
C PHE A 155 -17.93 -11.96 13.38
N LEU A 156 -17.06 -11.83 12.38
CA LEU A 156 -15.64 -11.48 12.55
C LEU A 156 -15.38 -9.97 12.47
N ALA A 157 -16.31 -9.18 11.93
CA ALA A 157 -16.23 -7.72 11.86
C ALA A 157 -15.82 -7.04 13.18
N PRO A 158 -16.37 -7.39 14.37
CA PRO A 158 -15.89 -6.82 15.63
C PRO A 158 -14.44 -7.23 15.95
N ILE A 159 -14.02 -8.45 15.61
CA ILE A 159 -12.64 -8.92 15.82
C ILE A 159 -11.67 -8.18 14.92
N ILE A 160 -12.02 -8.01 13.63
CA ILE A 160 -11.19 -7.28 12.65
C ILE A 160 -11.09 -5.81 13.04
N SER A 161 -12.18 -5.20 13.52
CA SER A 161 -12.19 -3.83 14.04
C SER A 161 -11.27 -3.67 15.26
N ILE A 162 -11.32 -4.63 16.20
CA ILE A 162 -10.43 -4.63 17.38
C ILE A 162 -8.96 -4.79 16.96
N ILE A 163 -8.65 -5.72 16.06
CA ILE A 163 -7.29 -5.94 15.57
C ILE A 163 -6.75 -4.68 14.87
N SER A 164 -7.57 -4.04 14.04
CA SER A 164 -7.21 -2.81 13.33
C SER A 164 -6.98 -1.65 14.30
N PHE A 165 -7.82 -1.53 15.34
CA PHE A 165 -7.65 -0.52 16.38
C PHE A 165 -6.39 -0.75 17.22
N LEU A 166 -6.08 -2.00 17.58
CA LEU A 166 -4.84 -2.35 18.28
C LEU A 166 -3.60 -2.05 17.43
N TRP A 167 -3.65 -2.36 16.14
CA TRP A 167 -2.58 -2.01 15.19
C TRP A 167 -2.36 -0.50 15.10
N LEU A 168 -3.43 0.29 15.08
CA LEU A 168 -3.36 1.75 15.09
C LEU A 168 -2.67 2.26 16.38
N LEU A 169 -2.99 1.69 17.54
CA LEU A 169 -2.33 2.04 18.80
C LEU A 169 -0.82 1.69 18.79
N VAL A 170 -0.43 0.59 18.17
CA VAL A 170 0.99 0.22 18.02
C VAL A 170 1.71 1.24 17.13
N ILE A 171 1.11 1.61 16.00
CA ILE A 171 1.66 2.60 15.07
C ILE A 171 1.78 3.98 15.73
N LEU A 172 0.80 4.40 16.53
CA LEU A 172 0.83 5.69 17.24
C LEU A 172 1.80 5.69 18.42
N SER A 173 1.93 4.58 19.13
CA SER A 173 2.79 4.47 20.32
C SER A 173 4.28 4.39 19.97
N PHE A 174 4.63 3.79 18.83
CA PHE A 174 6.02 3.67 18.38
C PHE A 174 6.76 5.01 18.26
N PRO A 175 6.26 6.04 17.54
CA PRO A 175 6.93 7.34 17.46
C PRO A 175 6.97 8.06 18.82
N ILE A 176 5.96 7.88 19.68
CA ILE A 176 5.95 8.44 21.03
C ILE A 176 7.07 7.83 21.89
N LEU A 177 7.26 6.51 21.81
CA LEU A 177 8.32 5.80 22.53
C LEU A 177 9.71 6.25 22.09
N VAL A 178 9.91 6.42 20.77
CA VAL A 178 11.15 6.96 20.21
C VAL A 178 11.40 8.38 20.72
N LEU A 179 10.39 9.25 20.76
CA LEU A 179 10.52 10.61 21.31
C LEU A 179 10.90 10.62 22.80
N ILE A 180 10.29 9.74 23.61
CA ILE A 180 10.61 9.63 25.05
C ILE A 180 12.08 9.21 25.25
N LEU A 181 12.55 8.21 24.51
CA LEU A 181 13.94 7.75 24.58
C LEU A 181 14.93 8.84 24.14
N LEU A 182 14.58 9.62 23.11
CA LEU A 182 15.39 10.77 22.68
C LEU A 182 15.46 11.85 23.75
N ILE A 183 14.34 12.22 24.38
CA ILE A 183 14.31 13.20 25.47
C ILE A 183 15.16 12.73 26.65
N LEU A 184 15.02 11.46 27.06
CA LEU A 184 15.82 10.88 28.14
C LEU A 184 17.32 10.86 27.79
N GLY A 185 17.67 10.54 26.55
CA GLY A 185 19.04 10.59 26.04
C GLY A 185 19.64 11.98 26.13
N ILE A 186 18.89 13.01 25.72
CA ILE A 186 19.30 14.42 25.80
C ILE A 186 19.49 14.83 27.26
N ILE A 187 18.54 14.52 28.16
CA ILE A 187 18.65 14.85 29.59
C ILE A 187 19.87 14.16 30.22
N TYR A 188 20.12 12.89 29.90
CA TYR A 188 21.28 12.15 30.38
C TYR A 188 22.59 12.80 29.94
N LEU A 189 22.68 13.19 28.66
CA LEU A 189 23.86 13.88 28.13
C LEU A 189 24.09 15.23 28.80
N ILE A 190 23.04 16.05 28.98
CA ILE A 190 23.14 17.34 29.69
C ILE A 190 23.61 17.13 31.13
N LYS A 191 23.07 16.13 31.83
CA LYS A 191 23.45 15.81 33.21
C LYS A 191 24.90 15.34 33.30
N LYS A 192 25.33 14.50 32.35
CA LYS A 192 26.73 14.02 32.27
C LYS A 192 27.70 15.18 32.01
N LEU A 193 27.38 16.06 31.05
CA LEU A 193 28.19 17.26 30.77
C LEU A 193 28.27 18.21 31.97
N LYS A 194 27.17 18.43 32.71
CA LYS A 194 27.19 19.24 33.95
C LYS A 194 28.07 18.63 35.05
N LEU A 195 28.12 17.31 35.16
CA LEU A 195 28.95 16.62 36.15
C LEU A 195 30.44 16.71 35.82
N GLU A 196 30.80 16.68 34.55
CA GLU A 196 32.18 16.87 34.10
C GLU A 196 32.63 18.32 34.34
N ILE A 197 31.79 19.33 34.05
CA ILE A 197 32.10 20.75 34.32
C ILE A 197 32.31 21.06 35.82
N LYS A 198 31.60 20.37 36.73
CA LYS A 198 31.72 20.63 38.19
C LYS A 198 32.96 19.97 38.82
N LYS A 199 33.65 19.07 38.11
CA LYS A 199 34.83 18.36 38.61
C LYS A 199 36.16 19.10 38.34
N GLU A 200 36.16 20.14 37.52
CA GLU A 200 37.34 20.96 37.19
C GLU A 200 37.50 22.22 38.04
#